data_AF-A0A9X8VKX0-F1
#
_entry.id   AF-A0A9X8VKX0-F1
#
_cell.length_a   1.000
_cell.length_b   1.000
_cell.length_c   1.000
_cell.angle_alpha   90.00
_cell.angle_beta   90.00
_cell.angle_gamma   90.00
#
_symmetry.space_group_name_H-M   'P 1'
#
loop_
_entity.id
_entity.type
_entity.pdbx_description
1 polymer ?
#
loop_
_entity_poly.entity_id
_entity_poly.type
_entity_poly.pdbx_seq_one_letter_code
_entity_poly.pdbx_strand_id
1 'polypeptide(L)'
;ELQGKLEVFGNKANVMIANPNGITCDGCGFINAPGVTLTTGKPQFDKQGALEALEVKKGGVTIGGKGLDGSGADYVDIISRATELNGKINAQNLSLTQGANRISFKDGSIKPLAGEGAKPQLAVDTKALGGMYANKIRLVANEDGVGVNLKDLTSKQRDITLSVNGNLVLNGTTHSKGDLNVSAKGLHITRGTVVQADGNATLAATTLVNDGQTSTSGDMRIFGDHIRNAGENAKLHANKNMWIQKDAQGNKAKSVENRSAKILTNSGDLVIRTEQLNNVRQTLAISDQIEPVDQEGMRLFGSVFNAYKNGDIKNRQDLYKEDMSKWEKWLLPCTTSEECTYANRHLANWILDERVRTRVTSNSSPAIIASGKNSYINAGSLWNDASQLKAKGDMILTGNTFSSINHAFGTKERFNKFKPDTEAYIQYEKLGWPYPPLSYVDTGERAFRWSYDGIIDGGMVADGNL
;
A
#
# COMPACT_ATOMS: atom_id res chain seq x y z
N GLU A 1 -18.30 -41.12 -5.94
CA GLU A 1 -18.92 -39.77 -5.98
C GLU A 1 -20.16 -39.76 -5.09
N LEU A 2 -20.57 -38.60 -4.61
CA LEU A 2 -21.76 -38.36 -3.79
C LEU A 2 -22.59 -37.28 -4.48
N GLN A 3 -23.69 -37.68 -5.14
CA GLN A 3 -24.52 -36.78 -5.97
C GLN A 3 -25.93 -36.56 -5.39
N GLY A 4 -26.14 -36.89 -4.12
CA GLY A 4 -27.44 -36.82 -3.46
C GLY A 4 -27.33 -36.99 -1.95
N LYS A 5 -28.47 -37.13 -1.28
CA LYS A 5 -28.53 -37.24 0.18
C LYS A 5 -28.18 -38.66 0.64
N LEU A 6 -27.41 -38.76 1.72
CA LEU A 6 -27.18 -39.99 2.46
C LEU A 6 -28.01 -39.93 3.75
N GLU A 7 -28.77 -40.99 4.02
CA GLU A 7 -29.64 -41.08 5.18
C GLU A 7 -29.21 -42.23 6.10
N VAL A 8 -29.17 -41.95 7.40
CA VAL A 8 -29.11 -42.98 8.44
C VAL A 8 -30.54 -43.31 8.85
N PHE A 9 -31.05 -44.45 8.41
CA PHE A 9 -32.38 -44.90 8.83
C PHE A 9 -32.35 -45.42 10.28
N GLY A 10 -33.30 -44.97 11.11
CA GLY A 10 -33.42 -45.36 12.51
C GLY A 10 -32.69 -44.40 13.47
N ASN A 11 -31.88 -44.94 14.38
CA ASN A 11 -31.16 -44.12 15.35
C ASN A 11 -30.10 -43.25 14.66
N LYS A 12 -29.96 -42.00 15.12
CA LYS A 12 -28.90 -41.09 14.69
C LYS A 12 -27.53 -41.72 14.85
N ALA A 13 -26.68 -41.59 13.84
CA ALA A 13 -25.29 -42.05 13.90
C ALA A 13 -24.37 -41.11 13.13
N ASN A 14 -23.12 -41.00 13.59
CA ASN A 14 -22.08 -40.31 12.84
C ASN A 14 -21.72 -41.11 11.58
N VAL A 15 -21.46 -40.41 10.47
CA VAL A 15 -21.11 -41.01 9.19
C VAL A 15 -19.69 -40.59 8.80
N MET A 16 -18.82 -41.57 8.55
CA MET A 16 -17.49 -41.34 7.99
C MET A 16 -17.38 -42.06 6.64
N ILE A 17 -17.02 -41.32 5.60
CA ILE A 17 -16.75 -41.87 4.26
C ILE A 17 -15.25 -41.71 4.01
N ALA A 18 -14.54 -42.84 3.99
CA ALA A 18 -13.10 -42.88 3.78
C ALA A 18 -12.77 -43.49 2.41
N ASN A 19 -12.16 -42.70 1.51
CA ASN A 19 -11.68 -43.18 0.23
C ASN A 19 -10.33 -42.52 -0.15
N PRO A 20 -9.18 -43.21 0.02
CA PRO A 20 -7.87 -42.67 -0.30
C PRO A 20 -7.63 -42.29 -1.77
N ASN A 21 -8.48 -42.77 -2.68
CA ASN A 21 -8.38 -42.40 -4.10
C ASN A 21 -9.02 -41.02 -4.37
N GLY A 22 -9.89 -40.55 -3.49
CA GLY A 22 -10.58 -39.26 -3.60
C GLY A 22 -12.08 -39.36 -3.40
N ILE A 23 -12.71 -38.23 -3.11
CA ILE A 23 -14.16 -38.10 -2.93
C ILE A 23 -14.64 -36.87 -3.71
N THR A 24 -15.65 -37.05 -4.55
CA THR A 24 -16.38 -35.93 -5.17
C THR A 24 -17.76 -35.84 -4.56
N CYS A 25 -18.14 -34.67 -4.04
CA CYS A 25 -19.49 -34.33 -3.60
C CYS A 25 -20.06 -33.25 -4.53
N ASP A 26 -21.11 -33.57 -5.29
CA ASP A 26 -21.78 -32.61 -6.17
C ASP A 26 -23.29 -32.62 -5.89
N GLY A 27 -23.70 -31.83 -4.89
CA GLY A 27 -25.08 -31.82 -4.38
C GLY A 27 -25.32 -32.87 -3.30
N CYS A 28 -24.26 -33.30 -2.60
CA CYS A 28 -24.41 -34.23 -1.50
C CYS A 28 -24.99 -33.55 -0.25
N GLY A 29 -25.71 -34.33 0.57
CA GLY A 29 -26.19 -33.89 1.87
C GLY A 29 -26.46 -35.07 2.80
N PHE A 30 -26.78 -34.79 4.05
CA PHE A 30 -26.86 -35.82 5.09
C PHE A 30 -28.14 -35.69 5.92
N ILE A 31 -28.84 -36.79 6.12
CA ILE A 31 -30.09 -36.89 6.88
C ILE A 31 -29.85 -37.81 8.08
N ASN A 32 -30.27 -37.35 9.27
CA ASN A 32 -30.18 -38.11 10.52
C ASN A 32 -28.73 -38.51 10.91
N ALA A 33 -27.74 -37.78 10.38
CA ALA A 33 -26.31 -37.95 10.67
C ALA A 33 -25.77 -36.69 11.37
N PRO A 34 -25.74 -36.65 12.73
CA PRO A 34 -25.31 -35.47 13.47
C PRO A 34 -23.83 -35.12 13.25
N GLY A 35 -22.99 -36.10 12.93
CA GLY A 35 -21.59 -35.89 12.56
C GLY A 35 -21.27 -36.47 11.20
N VAL A 36 -20.59 -35.71 10.35
CA VAL A 36 -20.18 -36.14 9.00
C VAL A 36 -18.69 -35.94 8.82
N THR A 37 -17.98 -36.97 8.38
CA THR A 37 -16.56 -36.88 8.00
C THR A 37 -16.35 -37.41 6.58
N LEU A 38 -15.86 -36.56 5.68
CA LEU A 38 -15.37 -36.96 4.36
C LEU A 38 -13.85 -37.00 4.41
N THR A 39 -13.25 -38.15 4.13
CA THR A 39 -11.79 -38.29 4.24
C THR A 39 -11.14 -39.11 3.14
N THR A 40 -9.94 -38.69 2.74
CA THR A 40 -9.01 -39.52 1.94
C THR A 40 -7.96 -40.20 2.81
N GLY A 41 -8.07 -40.06 4.13
CA GLY A 41 -7.24 -40.76 5.09
C GLY A 41 -7.59 -42.25 5.14
N LYS A 42 -6.57 -43.08 5.28
CA LYS A 42 -6.74 -44.49 5.61
C LYS A 42 -7.00 -44.63 7.12
N PRO A 43 -8.14 -45.22 7.55
CA PRO A 43 -8.39 -45.51 8.96
C PRO A 43 -7.34 -46.44 9.55
N GLN A 44 -6.86 -46.10 10.74
CA GLN A 44 -5.97 -46.93 11.56
C GLN A 44 -6.73 -47.34 12.82
N PHE A 45 -6.76 -48.64 13.10
CA PHE A 45 -7.45 -49.19 14.25
C PHE A 45 -6.43 -49.66 15.29
N ASP A 46 -6.76 -49.49 16.57
CA ASP A 46 -5.97 -50.08 17.64
C ASP A 46 -6.18 -51.60 17.76
N LYS A 47 -5.50 -52.22 18.73
CA LYS A 47 -5.57 -53.68 18.94
C LYS A 47 -6.97 -54.15 19.36
N GLN A 48 -7.82 -53.25 19.84
CA GLN A 48 -9.20 -53.50 20.28
C GLN A 48 -10.22 -53.21 19.15
N GLY A 49 -9.77 -52.76 17.98
CA GLY A 49 -10.60 -52.44 16.84
C GLY A 49 -11.23 -51.05 16.89
N ALA A 50 -10.87 -50.20 17.85
CA ALA A 50 -11.32 -48.82 17.90
C ALA A 50 -10.52 -47.95 16.93
N LEU A 51 -11.17 -46.94 16.33
CA LEU A 51 -10.51 -46.02 15.41
C LEU A 51 -9.47 -45.17 16.18
N GLU A 52 -8.20 -45.39 15.91
CA GLU A 52 -7.08 -44.71 16.56
C GLU A 52 -6.69 -43.42 15.81
N ALA A 53 -6.60 -43.49 14.48
CA ALA A 53 -6.13 -42.38 13.66
C ALA A 53 -6.63 -42.44 12.21
N LEU A 54 -6.49 -41.32 11.49
CA LEU A 54 -6.52 -41.27 10.02
C LEU A 54 -5.13 -40.95 9.50
N GLU A 55 -4.67 -41.70 8.51
CA GLU A 55 -3.43 -41.41 7.77
C GLU A 55 -3.76 -40.91 6.36
N VAL A 56 -3.61 -39.61 6.15
CA VAL A 56 -3.77 -38.95 4.86
C VAL A 56 -2.40 -38.87 4.18
N LYS A 57 -2.26 -39.54 3.04
CA LYS A 57 -1.04 -39.46 2.19
C LYS A 57 -1.30 -38.97 0.77
N LYS A 58 -2.52 -39.14 0.28
CA LYS A 58 -2.97 -38.78 -1.08
C LYS A 58 -4.48 -38.58 -1.13
N GLY A 59 -4.99 -38.34 -2.33
CA GLY A 59 -6.42 -38.15 -2.60
C GLY A 59 -6.88 -36.74 -2.26
N GLY A 60 -7.76 -36.21 -3.12
CA GLY A 60 -8.43 -34.94 -2.92
C GLY A 60 -9.91 -35.11 -2.62
N VAL A 61 -10.50 -34.07 -2.03
CA VAL A 61 -11.96 -33.92 -1.95
C VAL A 61 -12.39 -32.80 -2.90
N THR A 62 -13.31 -33.07 -3.81
CA THR A 62 -13.86 -32.07 -4.72
C THR A 62 -15.30 -31.80 -4.33
N ILE A 63 -15.61 -30.54 -4.01
CA ILE A 63 -16.97 -30.05 -3.90
C ILE A 63 -17.36 -29.49 -5.26
N GLY A 64 -18.26 -30.17 -5.96
CA GLY A 64 -18.78 -29.81 -7.28
C GLY A 64 -19.65 -28.56 -7.24
N GLY A 65 -20.11 -28.12 -8.41
CA GLY A 65 -20.86 -26.88 -8.59
C GLY A 65 -22.19 -26.84 -7.82
N LYS A 66 -22.81 -28.00 -7.56
CA LYS A 66 -24.04 -28.10 -6.75
C LYS A 66 -23.79 -28.02 -5.24
N GLY A 67 -22.53 -28.07 -4.81
CA GLY A 67 -22.13 -27.85 -3.42
C GLY A 67 -22.31 -29.05 -2.49
N LEU A 68 -22.15 -28.78 -1.19
CA LEU A 68 -22.38 -29.69 -0.07
C LEU A 68 -23.38 -29.06 0.91
N ASP A 69 -24.46 -29.78 1.22
CA ASP A 69 -25.42 -29.40 2.25
C ASP A 69 -25.27 -30.26 3.51
N GLY A 70 -24.49 -29.76 4.45
CA GLY A 70 -24.29 -30.33 5.78
C GLY A 70 -25.04 -29.57 6.87
N SER A 71 -26.06 -28.78 6.52
CA SER A 71 -26.80 -27.97 7.50
C SER A 71 -27.58 -28.80 8.53
N GLY A 72 -27.96 -30.04 8.16
CA GLY A 72 -28.60 -31.01 9.05
C GLY A 72 -27.64 -31.73 10.01
N ALA A 73 -26.33 -31.59 9.85
CA ALA A 73 -25.32 -32.13 10.74
C ALA A 73 -24.84 -31.05 11.72
N ASP A 74 -24.54 -31.45 12.96
CA ASP A 74 -23.91 -30.58 13.95
C ASP A 74 -22.49 -30.19 13.52
N TYR A 75 -21.79 -31.09 12.83
CA TYR A 75 -20.49 -30.80 12.23
C TYR A 75 -20.23 -31.55 10.92
N VAL A 76 -19.40 -30.93 10.08
CA VAL A 76 -18.82 -31.52 8.87
C VAL A 76 -17.30 -31.37 8.94
N ASP A 77 -16.61 -32.50 8.90
CA ASP A 77 -15.15 -32.59 8.79
C ASP A 77 -14.76 -33.03 7.38
N ILE A 78 -13.85 -32.28 6.74
CA ILE A 78 -13.18 -32.68 5.50
C ILE A 78 -11.71 -32.88 5.81
N ILE A 79 -11.25 -34.13 5.73
CA ILE A 79 -9.89 -34.54 6.09
C ILE A 79 -9.22 -35.17 4.86
N SER A 80 -8.45 -34.40 4.10
CA SER A 80 -7.90 -34.84 2.82
C SER A 80 -6.52 -34.27 2.56
N ARG A 81 -5.83 -34.72 1.49
CA ARG A 81 -4.55 -34.09 1.16
C ARG A 81 -4.75 -32.69 0.59
N ALA A 82 -5.76 -32.53 -0.26
CA ALA A 82 -6.19 -31.26 -0.80
C ALA A 82 -7.71 -31.23 -1.01
N THR A 83 -8.32 -30.05 -1.05
CA THR A 83 -9.73 -29.87 -1.37
C THR A 83 -9.93 -28.79 -2.43
N GLU A 84 -10.74 -29.08 -3.45
CA GLU A 84 -11.19 -28.08 -4.43
C GLU A 84 -12.67 -27.75 -4.20
N LEU A 85 -13.00 -26.46 -4.12
CA LEU A 85 -14.37 -25.96 -3.91
C LEU A 85 -14.87 -25.25 -5.17
N ASN A 86 -15.65 -25.96 -5.98
CA ASN A 86 -16.36 -25.40 -7.13
C ASN A 86 -17.77 -24.91 -6.79
N GLY A 87 -18.31 -25.30 -5.64
CA GLY A 87 -19.61 -24.88 -5.13
C GLY A 87 -19.59 -24.60 -3.63
N LYS A 88 -20.74 -24.19 -3.09
CA LYS A 88 -20.88 -23.77 -1.69
C LYS A 88 -20.86 -24.97 -0.73
N ILE A 89 -20.25 -24.80 0.42
CA ILE A 89 -20.42 -25.67 1.59
C ILE A 89 -21.33 -24.93 2.59
N ASN A 90 -22.46 -25.53 2.93
CA ASN A 90 -23.29 -25.09 4.04
C ASN A 90 -23.15 -26.08 5.20
N ALA A 91 -22.84 -25.62 6.41
CA ALA A 91 -22.70 -26.48 7.58
C ALA A 91 -23.09 -25.73 8.87
N GLN A 92 -23.27 -26.44 9.97
CA GLN A 92 -23.27 -25.79 11.29
C GLN A 92 -21.85 -25.52 11.74
N ASN A 93 -21.04 -26.54 11.98
CA ASN A 93 -19.61 -26.40 12.26
C ASN A 93 -18.80 -27.04 11.13
N LEU A 94 -17.94 -26.28 10.47
CA LEU A 94 -17.10 -26.77 9.37
C LEU A 94 -15.64 -26.81 9.79
N SER A 95 -14.99 -27.97 9.64
CA SER A 95 -13.55 -28.12 9.83
C SER A 95 -12.91 -28.77 8.61
N LEU A 96 -11.86 -28.14 8.09
CA LEU A 96 -11.02 -28.69 7.03
C LEU A 96 -9.63 -28.99 7.63
N THR A 97 -9.17 -30.23 7.50
CA THR A 97 -7.79 -30.61 7.84
C THR A 97 -7.11 -31.14 6.58
N GLN A 98 -6.15 -30.38 6.08
CA GLN A 98 -5.54 -30.58 4.77
C GLN A 98 -4.04 -30.85 4.86
N GLY A 99 -3.54 -31.62 3.91
CA GLY A 99 -2.14 -32.01 3.80
C GLY A 99 -1.88 -33.47 4.19
N ALA A 100 -0.67 -33.95 3.90
CA ALA A 100 -0.23 -35.28 4.30
C ALA A 100 0.00 -35.36 5.83
N ASN A 101 -0.90 -36.07 6.54
CA ASN A 101 -0.98 -36.04 8.00
C ASN A 101 -1.44 -37.36 8.61
N ARG A 102 -0.98 -37.61 9.84
CA ARG A 102 -1.62 -38.51 10.79
C ARG A 102 -2.46 -37.68 11.76
N ILE A 103 -3.76 -37.93 11.77
CA ILE A 103 -4.72 -37.29 12.67
C ILE A 103 -5.10 -38.32 13.73
N SER A 104 -4.72 -38.07 14.98
CA SER A 104 -5.01 -38.96 16.11
C SER A 104 -6.38 -38.63 16.72
N PHE A 105 -7.24 -39.63 16.90
CA PHE A 105 -8.51 -39.47 17.62
C PHE A 105 -8.38 -39.60 19.13
N LYS A 106 -7.22 -40.04 19.64
CA LYS A 106 -6.96 -40.16 21.08
C LYS A 106 -6.72 -38.79 21.73
N ASP A 107 -5.97 -37.92 21.07
CA ASP A 107 -5.53 -36.62 21.61
C ASP A 107 -5.79 -35.44 20.65
N GLY A 108 -6.37 -35.68 19.47
CA GLY A 108 -6.63 -34.66 18.47
C GLY A 108 -5.38 -34.14 17.76
N SER A 109 -4.21 -34.76 17.98
CA SER A 109 -2.96 -34.28 17.40
C SER A 109 -2.92 -34.49 15.88
N ILE A 110 -2.37 -33.50 15.17
CA ILE A 110 -2.14 -33.54 13.72
C ILE A 110 -0.63 -33.54 13.50
N LYS A 111 -0.08 -34.68 13.05
CA LYS A 111 1.34 -34.86 12.82
C LYS A 111 1.62 -35.01 11.32
N PRO A 112 2.56 -34.25 10.73
CA PRO A 112 2.91 -34.40 9.32
C PRO A 112 3.35 -35.81 8.96
N LEU A 113 3.00 -36.26 7.75
CA LEU A 113 3.48 -37.49 7.12
C LEU A 113 4.14 -37.19 5.78
N ALA A 114 4.92 -38.14 5.27
CA ALA A 114 5.32 -38.12 3.87
C ALA A 114 4.09 -38.39 2.98
N GLY A 115 3.80 -37.46 2.06
CA GLY A 115 2.75 -37.62 1.05
C GLY A 115 3.17 -38.54 -0.11
N GLU A 116 2.20 -39.15 -0.78
CA GLU A 116 2.39 -40.02 -1.94
C GLU A 116 2.04 -39.30 -3.26
N GLY A 117 2.92 -39.39 -4.27
CA GLY A 117 2.71 -38.72 -5.57
C GLY A 117 3.04 -37.23 -5.54
N ALA A 118 2.63 -36.52 -6.60
CA ALA A 118 2.94 -35.10 -6.78
C ALA A 118 2.38 -34.25 -5.63
N LYS A 119 3.22 -33.35 -5.10
CA LYS A 119 2.83 -32.41 -4.05
C LYS A 119 1.83 -31.38 -4.62
N PRO A 120 0.65 -31.20 -4.01
CA PRO A 120 -0.30 -30.17 -4.44
C PRO A 120 0.32 -28.77 -4.31
N GLN A 121 -0.07 -27.86 -5.21
CA GLN A 121 0.25 -26.44 -5.06
C GLN A 121 -0.61 -25.79 -3.98
N LEU A 122 -1.89 -26.16 -3.91
CA LEU A 122 -2.87 -25.65 -2.97
C LEU A 122 -3.52 -26.80 -2.18
N ALA A 123 -3.66 -26.61 -0.87
CA ALA A 123 -4.33 -27.54 0.04
C ALA A 123 -5.84 -27.28 0.06
N VAL A 124 -6.25 -26.03 -0.14
CA VAL A 124 -7.63 -25.67 -0.48
C VAL A 124 -7.60 -24.66 -1.61
N ASP A 125 -8.41 -24.87 -2.63
CA ASP A 125 -8.63 -23.91 -3.69
C ASP A 125 -10.13 -23.67 -3.89
N THR A 126 -10.58 -22.45 -3.60
CA THR A 126 -11.96 -22.04 -3.78
C THR A 126 -12.11 -21.30 -5.11
N LYS A 127 -12.86 -21.88 -6.04
CA LYS A 127 -13.13 -21.29 -7.35
C LYS A 127 -14.24 -20.24 -7.27
N ALA A 128 -14.60 -19.66 -8.41
CA ALA A 128 -15.46 -18.48 -8.49
C ALA A 128 -16.85 -18.64 -7.84
N LEU A 129 -17.44 -19.83 -7.87
CA LEU A 129 -18.76 -20.15 -7.28
C LEU A 129 -18.65 -20.90 -5.93
N GLY A 130 -17.42 -21.17 -5.49
CA GLY A 130 -17.15 -21.81 -4.21
C GLY A 130 -17.37 -20.86 -3.04
N GLY A 131 -17.41 -21.43 -1.83
CA GLY A 131 -17.44 -20.67 -0.58
C GLY A 131 -17.86 -21.52 0.60
N MET A 132 -17.57 -21.03 1.81
CA MET A 132 -17.84 -21.74 3.06
C MET A 132 -18.77 -20.91 3.95
N TYR A 133 -19.93 -21.47 4.28
CA TYR A 133 -20.99 -20.79 5.03
C TYR A 133 -21.39 -21.66 6.22
N ALA A 134 -20.96 -21.28 7.41
CA ALA A 134 -21.20 -22.07 8.62
C ALA A 134 -21.50 -21.21 9.86
N ASN A 135 -21.84 -21.82 10.99
CA ASN A 135 -21.88 -21.14 12.28
C ASN A 135 -20.47 -20.98 12.89
N LYS A 136 -19.53 -21.85 12.50
CA LYS A 136 -18.09 -21.80 12.84
C LYS A 136 -17.27 -22.41 11.70
N ILE A 137 -16.12 -21.82 11.38
CA ILE A 137 -15.20 -22.36 10.37
C ILE A 137 -13.80 -22.55 10.97
N ARG A 138 -13.21 -23.73 10.76
CA ARG A 138 -11.82 -24.03 11.08
C ARG A 138 -11.12 -24.62 9.85
N LEU A 139 -9.93 -24.13 9.55
CA LEU A 139 -9.05 -24.69 8.53
C LEU A 139 -7.65 -24.90 9.11
N VAL A 140 -7.13 -26.11 8.96
CA VAL A 140 -5.71 -26.43 9.20
C VAL A 140 -5.14 -27.01 7.92
N ALA A 141 -4.12 -26.37 7.36
CA ALA A 141 -3.37 -26.85 6.20
C ALA A 141 -1.88 -26.80 6.54
N ASN A 142 -1.28 -27.93 6.89
CA ASN A 142 0.05 -27.97 7.52
C ASN A 142 1.13 -28.67 6.66
N GLU A 143 0.80 -29.11 5.44
CA GLU A 143 1.81 -29.59 4.48
C GLU A 143 2.69 -28.41 4.06
N ASP A 144 3.96 -28.46 4.46
CA ASP A 144 4.90 -27.35 4.36
C ASP A 144 4.97 -26.78 2.93
N GLY A 145 4.80 -25.47 2.76
CA GLY A 145 4.91 -24.81 1.46
C GLY A 145 3.75 -25.06 0.50
N VAL A 146 2.72 -25.81 0.90
CA VAL A 146 1.45 -25.90 0.16
C VAL A 146 0.58 -24.71 0.54
N GLY A 147 0.11 -23.97 -0.46
CA GLY A 147 -0.69 -22.76 -0.24
C GLY A 147 -2.17 -23.04 0.00
N VAL A 148 -2.93 -21.99 0.26
CA VAL A 148 -4.39 -22.01 0.39
C VAL A 148 -4.94 -20.78 -0.32
N ASN A 149 -5.90 -20.97 -1.22
CA ASN A 149 -6.64 -19.91 -1.87
C ASN A 149 -8.11 -20.00 -1.46
N LEU A 150 -8.57 -19.04 -0.68
CA LEU A 150 -9.95 -19.02 -0.20
C LEU A 150 -10.73 -17.87 -0.81
N LYS A 151 -11.96 -18.18 -1.19
CA LYS A 151 -12.94 -17.22 -1.65
C LYS A 151 -14.22 -17.39 -0.84
N ASP A 152 -14.78 -16.30 -0.38
CA ASP A 152 -16.08 -16.24 0.30
C ASP A 152 -16.22 -17.18 1.51
N LEU A 153 -15.87 -16.68 2.69
CA LEU A 153 -16.11 -17.32 3.98
C LEU A 153 -17.12 -16.52 4.80
N THR A 154 -18.08 -17.21 5.41
CA THR A 154 -19.04 -16.59 6.33
C THR A 154 -19.27 -17.49 7.52
N SER A 155 -18.93 -17.00 8.70
CA SER A 155 -19.35 -17.58 9.97
C SER A 155 -20.53 -16.77 10.53
N LYS A 156 -21.65 -17.44 10.81
CA LYS A 156 -22.93 -16.81 11.20
C LYS A 156 -23.10 -16.63 12.71
N GLN A 157 -22.34 -17.34 13.53
CA GLN A 157 -22.52 -17.33 15.00
C GLN A 157 -21.22 -17.19 15.79
N ARG A 158 -20.12 -17.81 15.33
CA ARG A 158 -18.84 -17.91 16.06
C ARG A 158 -17.66 -17.53 15.16
N ASP A 159 -16.49 -18.04 15.51
CA ASP A 159 -15.21 -17.62 14.95
C ASP A 159 -14.89 -18.29 13.60
N ILE A 160 -13.94 -17.67 12.90
CA ILE A 160 -13.18 -18.27 11.81
C ILE A 160 -11.73 -18.44 12.28
N THR A 161 -11.18 -19.64 12.16
CA THR A 161 -9.76 -19.92 12.46
C THR A 161 -9.08 -20.56 11.25
N LEU A 162 -8.02 -19.93 10.75
CA LEU A 162 -7.24 -20.39 9.61
C LEU A 162 -5.78 -20.57 10.04
N SER A 163 -5.25 -21.79 9.93
CA SER A 163 -3.86 -22.12 10.27
C SER A 163 -3.19 -22.80 9.08
N VAL A 164 -2.28 -22.11 8.42
CA VAL A 164 -1.68 -22.51 7.15
C VAL A 164 -0.15 -22.52 7.27
N ASN A 165 0.51 -23.66 7.04
CA ASN A 165 1.98 -23.77 7.02
C ASN A 165 2.56 -23.40 5.64
N GLY A 166 2.05 -22.31 5.06
CA GLY A 166 2.29 -21.90 3.68
C GLY A 166 1.68 -20.52 3.41
N ASN A 167 1.50 -20.18 2.14
CA ASN A 167 0.86 -18.92 1.74
C ASN A 167 -0.66 -19.06 1.78
N LEU A 168 -1.34 -18.11 2.41
CA LEU A 168 -2.79 -17.97 2.42
C LEU A 168 -3.19 -16.74 1.61
N VAL A 169 -4.06 -16.94 0.62
CA VAL A 169 -4.70 -15.87 -0.14
C VAL A 169 -6.17 -15.81 0.25
N LEU A 170 -6.63 -14.62 0.65
CA LEU A 170 -8.05 -14.31 0.83
C LEU A 170 -8.51 -13.45 -0.34
N ASN A 171 -9.56 -13.93 -1.01
CA ASN A 171 -10.21 -13.28 -2.13
C ASN A 171 -11.73 -13.17 -1.85
N GLY A 172 -12.39 -12.10 -2.30
CA GLY A 172 -13.83 -11.93 -2.08
C GLY A 172 -14.17 -11.49 -0.64
N THR A 173 -15.12 -12.15 0.01
CA THR A 173 -15.58 -11.74 1.35
C THR A 173 -15.18 -12.75 2.43
N THR A 174 -14.59 -12.30 3.53
CA THR A 174 -14.42 -13.11 4.74
C THR A 174 -15.14 -12.41 5.88
N HIS A 175 -16.25 -12.96 6.35
CA HIS A 175 -17.01 -12.41 7.48
C HIS A 175 -17.05 -13.41 8.63
N SER A 176 -16.50 -13.02 9.79
CA SER A 176 -16.61 -13.78 11.03
C SER A 176 -17.57 -13.09 12.00
N LYS A 177 -18.61 -13.80 12.45
CA LYS A 177 -19.52 -13.28 13.48
C LYS A 177 -18.85 -13.15 14.86
N GLY A 178 -17.85 -13.98 15.13
CA GLY A 178 -17.00 -13.87 16.31
C GLY A 178 -15.63 -13.32 15.94
N ASP A 179 -14.61 -13.94 16.49
CA ASP A 179 -13.22 -13.58 16.23
C ASP A 179 -12.75 -14.12 14.88
N LEU A 180 -11.76 -13.47 14.28
CA LEU A 180 -11.01 -13.97 13.13
C LEU A 180 -9.56 -14.23 13.55
N ASN A 181 -9.13 -15.47 13.50
CA ASN A 181 -7.76 -15.87 13.82
C ASN A 181 -7.09 -16.47 12.60
N VAL A 182 -6.04 -15.83 12.11
CA VAL A 182 -5.28 -16.25 10.93
C VAL A 182 -3.82 -16.42 11.29
N SER A 183 -3.25 -17.58 10.98
CA SER A 183 -1.83 -17.89 11.08
C SER A 183 -1.35 -18.46 9.76
N ALA A 184 -0.37 -17.82 9.11
CA ALA A 184 0.20 -18.26 7.83
C ALA A 184 1.71 -18.00 7.75
N LYS A 185 2.42 -18.56 6.77
CA LYS A 185 3.77 -18.08 6.44
C LYS A 185 3.70 -16.74 5.70
N GLY A 186 2.82 -16.66 4.71
CA GLY A 186 2.47 -15.43 4.01
C GLY A 186 0.95 -15.26 3.98
N LEU A 187 0.45 -14.05 4.20
CA LEU A 187 -0.96 -13.70 4.07
C LEU A 187 -1.12 -12.61 3.01
N HIS A 188 -1.91 -12.87 1.97
CA HIS A 188 -2.29 -11.89 0.96
C HIS A 188 -3.81 -11.68 0.96
N ILE A 189 -4.24 -10.46 1.25
CA ILE A 189 -5.62 -10.01 1.13
C ILE A 189 -5.70 -9.18 -0.14
N THR A 190 -6.31 -9.73 -1.19
CA THR A 190 -6.22 -9.18 -2.54
C THR A 190 -7.05 -7.89 -2.70
N ARG A 191 -6.79 -7.15 -3.79
CA ARG A 191 -7.57 -5.95 -4.13
C ARG A 191 -9.05 -6.29 -4.32
N GLY A 192 -9.92 -5.47 -3.71
CA GLY A 192 -11.38 -5.66 -3.76
C GLY A 192 -11.92 -6.63 -2.71
N THR A 193 -11.05 -7.30 -1.96
CA THR A 193 -11.44 -8.21 -0.87
C THR A 193 -11.88 -7.45 0.37
N VAL A 194 -12.91 -7.96 1.04
CA VAL A 194 -13.41 -7.45 2.32
C VAL A 194 -13.27 -8.54 3.38
N VAL A 195 -12.50 -8.25 4.42
CA VAL A 195 -12.31 -9.09 5.60
C VAL A 195 -12.90 -8.36 6.81
N GLN A 196 -13.84 -8.98 7.50
CA GLN A 196 -14.52 -8.39 8.65
C GLN A 196 -14.67 -9.40 9.78
N ALA A 197 -14.35 -8.98 11.00
CA ALA A 197 -14.67 -9.69 12.23
C ALA A 197 -15.57 -8.84 13.13
N ASP A 198 -16.71 -9.38 13.53
CA ASP A 198 -17.60 -8.73 14.51
C ASP A 198 -17.05 -8.83 15.95
N GLY A 199 -16.13 -9.77 16.21
CA GLY A 199 -15.28 -9.84 17.41
C GLY A 199 -13.94 -9.16 17.19
N ASN A 200 -12.85 -9.76 17.66
CA ASN A 200 -11.46 -9.33 17.44
C ASN A 200 -10.86 -9.98 16.18
N ALA A 201 -9.75 -9.43 15.67
CA ALA A 201 -8.98 -10.05 14.61
C ALA A 201 -7.51 -10.22 15.01
N THR A 202 -6.96 -11.42 14.82
CA THR A 202 -5.52 -11.69 14.91
C THR A 202 -5.03 -12.20 13.57
N LEU A 203 -4.11 -11.46 12.94
CA LEU A 203 -3.45 -11.81 11.68
C LEU A 203 -1.96 -12.02 11.95
N ALA A 204 -1.52 -13.27 11.98
CA ALA A 204 -0.13 -13.64 12.19
C ALA A 204 0.45 -14.23 10.90
N ALA A 205 1.44 -13.56 10.30
CA ALA A 205 2.19 -14.06 9.16
C ALA A 205 3.59 -13.45 9.11
N THR A 206 4.59 -14.20 8.63
CA THR A 206 5.93 -13.63 8.40
C THR A 206 5.84 -12.40 7.48
N THR A 207 5.04 -12.52 6.41
CA THR A 207 4.73 -11.42 5.50
C THR A 207 3.22 -11.24 5.36
N LEU A 208 2.72 -10.04 5.60
CA LEU A 208 1.34 -9.63 5.35
C LEU A 208 1.31 -8.61 4.21
N VAL A 209 0.54 -8.89 3.16
CA VAL A 209 0.18 -7.94 2.10
C VAL A 209 -1.33 -7.73 2.13
N ASN A 210 -1.76 -6.51 2.43
CA ASN A 210 -3.16 -6.09 2.41
C ASN A 210 -3.37 -5.06 1.30
N ASP A 211 -4.00 -5.49 0.21
CA ASP A 211 -4.47 -4.65 -0.90
C ASP A 211 -6.00 -4.42 -0.85
N GLY A 212 -6.68 -5.04 0.13
CA GLY A 212 -8.12 -4.98 0.36
C GLY A 212 -8.51 -4.27 1.66
N GLN A 213 -9.74 -4.48 2.10
CA GLN A 213 -10.28 -3.88 3.33
C GLN A 213 -10.36 -4.93 4.42
N THR A 214 -9.63 -4.72 5.51
CA THR A 214 -9.68 -5.58 6.69
C THR A 214 -10.13 -4.78 7.89
N SER A 215 -11.20 -5.23 8.55
CA SER A 215 -11.81 -4.51 9.66
C SER A 215 -12.29 -5.41 10.80
N THR A 216 -12.36 -4.84 12.00
CA THR A 216 -12.88 -5.51 13.19
C THR A 216 -13.67 -4.56 14.07
N SER A 217 -14.76 -5.05 14.67
CA SER A 217 -15.55 -4.31 15.68
C SER A 217 -14.89 -4.31 17.06
N GLY A 218 -13.92 -5.20 17.29
CA GLY A 218 -13.09 -5.29 18.48
C GLY A 218 -11.68 -4.75 18.25
N ASP A 219 -10.72 -5.46 18.83
CA ASP A 219 -9.29 -5.21 18.69
C ASP A 219 -8.71 -5.89 17.45
N MET A 220 -7.66 -5.30 16.86
CA MET A 220 -6.86 -5.93 15.80
C MET A 220 -5.41 -6.15 16.26
N ARG A 221 -4.91 -7.37 16.10
CA ARG A 221 -3.49 -7.73 16.31
C ARG A 221 -2.91 -8.19 14.98
N ILE A 222 -1.87 -7.51 14.52
CA ILE A 222 -1.13 -7.86 13.31
C ILE A 222 0.29 -8.19 13.73
N PHE A 223 0.68 -9.44 13.48
CA PHE A 223 1.99 -9.98 13.81
C PHE A 223 2.73 -10.39 12.54
N GLY A 224 3.90 -9.80 12.30
CA GLY A 224 4.74 -10.17 11.16
C GLY A 224 6.05 -9.40 11.05
N ASP A 225 6.97 -9.94 10.25
CA ASP A 225 8.24 -9.28 9.94
C ASP A 225 8.04 -8.15 8.92
N HIS A 226 7.25 -8.40 7.88
CA HIS A 226 6.99 -7.44 6.81
C HIS A 226 5.49 -7.25 6.61
N ILE A 227 5.00 -6.04 6.88
CA ILE A 227 3.58 -5.70 6.76
C ILE A 227 3.43 -4.59 5.74
N ARG A 228 2.68 -4.85 4.67
CA ARG A 228 2.39 -3.89 3.61
C ARG A 228 0.89 -3.71 3.47
N ASN A 229 0.43 -2.47 3.62
CA ASN A 229 -0.94 -2.02 3.35
C ASN A 229 -0.89 -1.03 2.18
N ALA A 230 -1.44 -1.38 1.02
CA ALA A 230 -1.21 -0.59 -0.20
C ALA A 230 -2.42 -0.46 -1.12
N GLY A 231 -2.65 0.75 -1.61
CA GLY A 231 -3.72 1.09 -2.54
C GLY A 231 -4.82 1.92 -1.90
N GLU A 232 -5.50 2.74 -2.71
CA GLU A 232 -6.45 3.77 -2.25
C GLU A 232 -7.65 3.22 -1.47
N ASN A 233 -8.04 1.98 -1.78
CA ASN A 233 -9.12 1.27 -1.10
C ASN A 233 -8.62 0.32 0.00
N ALA A 234 -7.29 0.18 0.16
CA ALA A 234 -6.72 -0.69 1.16
C ALA A 234 -6.83 -0.08 2.56
N LYS A 235 -7.29 -0.89 3.50
CA LYS A 235 -7.58 -0.44 4.86
C LYS A 235 -7.30 -1.55 5.87
N LEU A 236 -6.62 -1.20 6.96
CA LEU A 236 -6.58 -1.95 8.21
C LEU A 236 -7.32 -1.11 9.25
N HIS A 237 -8.42 -1.62 9.81
CA HIS A 237 -9.28 -0.84 10.71
C HIS A 237 -9.73 -1.62 11.94
N ALA A 238 -9.43 -1.13 13.13
CA ALA A 238 -9.99 -1.66 14.38
C ALA A 238 -10.94 -0.65 15.00
N ASN A 239 -12.11 -1.08 15.44
CA ASN A 239 -13.00 -0.17 16.14
C ASN A 239 -12.49 0.16 17.56
N LYS A 240 -11.77 -0.78 18.20
CA LYS A 240 -11.06 -0.57 19.46
C LYS A 240 -9.56 -0.36 19.23
N ASN A 241 -8.70 -1.18 19.81
CA ASN A 241 -7.25 -1.00 19.77
C ASN A 241 -6.63 -1.76 18.60
N MET A 242 -5.46 -1.30 18.15
CA MET A 242 -4.68 -1.99 17.14
C MET A 242 -3.21 -2.11 17.54
N TRP A 243 -2.63 -3.29 17.34
CA TRP A 243 -1.19 -3.55 17.48
C TRP A 243 -0.62 -4.07 16.17
N ILE A 244 0.43 -3.43 15.67
CA ILE A 244 1.22 -3.86 14.52
C ILE A 244 2.67 -4.05 14.98
N GLN A 245 3.12 -5.29 15.07
CA GLN A 245 4.45 -5.66 15.62
C GLN A 245 4.89 -7.04 15.10
N LYS A 246 6.07 -7.54 15.48
CA LYS A 246 6.54 -8.86 15.02
C LYS A 246 5.76 -10.02 15.63
N ASP A 247 5.50 -9.94 16.93
CA ASP A 247 4.93 -11.02 17.72
C ASP A 247 4.21 -10.48 18.96
N ALA A 248 3.60 -11.37 19.74
CA ALA A 248 2.84 -11.01 20.94
C ALA A 248 3.71 -10.44 22.07
N GLN A 249 5.03 -10.68 22.04
CA GLN A 249 6.00 -10.18 23.03
C GLN A 249 6.31 -8.69 22.81
N GLY A 250 5.92 -8.12 21.67
CA GLY A 250 6.17 -6.71 21.36
C GLY A 250 7.50 -6.46 20.66
N ASN A 251 8.12 -7.51 20.09
CA ASN A 251 9.31 -7.32 19.25
C ASN A 251 8.97 -6.49 18.00
N LYS A 252 9.95 -5.74 17.50
CA LYS A 252 9.77 -4.91 16.31
C LYS A 252 9.64 -5.76 15.05
N ALA A 253 8.66 -5.43 14.21
CA ALA A 253 8.64 -5.86 12.82
C ALA A 253 9.88 -5.29 12.10
N LYS A 254 10.26 -5.89 10.96
CA LYS A 254 11.33 -5.32 10.12
C LYS A 254 10.82 -4.12 9.33
N SER A 255 9.62 -4.22 8.77
CA SER A 255 9.00 -3.11 8.03
C SER A 255 7.48 -3.08 8.16
N VAL A 256 6.95 -1.86 8.23
CA VAL A 256 5.53 -1.54 8.08
C VAL A 256 5.42 -0.48 6.99
N GLU A 257 4.72 -0.80 5.90
CA GLU A 257 4.48 0.11 4.80
C GLU A 257 2.99 0.41 4.67
N ASN A 258 2.63 1.69 4.69
CA ASN A 258 1.30 2.19 4.40
C ASN A 258 1.40 3.09 3.16
N ARG A 259 0.89 2.63 2.01
CA ARG A 259 1.05 3.31 0.72
C ARG A 259 -0.28 3.70 0.09
N SER A 260 -0.59 5.00 0.12
CA SER A 260 -1.92 5.54 -0.24
C SER A 260 -3.08 4.77 0.39
N ALA A 261 -2.85 4.17 1.56
CA ALA A 261 -3.79 3.28 2.23
C ALA A 261 -4.07 3.79 3.65
N LYS A 262 -4.98 3.13 4.36
CA LYS A 262 -5.45 3.58 5.68
C LYS A 262 -5.15 2.56 6.77
N ILE A 263 -4.54 2.99 7.86
CA ILE A 263 -4.41 2.24 9.12
C ILE A 263 -5.13 3.05 10.19
N LEU A 264 -6.22 2.51 10.74
CA LEU A 264 -7.18 3.28 11.52
C LEU A 264 -7.58 2.56 12.81
N THR A 265 -7.71 3.31 13.90
CA THR A 265 -8.58 2.93 15.02
C THR A 265 -9.71 3.93 15.20
N ASN A 266 -10.87 3.49 15.70
CA ASN A 266 -12.02 4.39 15.90
C ASN A 266 -12.06 4.98 17.32
N SER A 267 -11.96 4.12 18.35
CA SER A 267 -12.07 4.52 19.76
C SER A 267 -10.89 4.11 20.64
N GLY A 268 -10.02 3.23 20.15
CA GLY A 268 -8.90 2.69 20.92
C GLY A 268 -7.54 3.21 20.47
N ASP A 269 -6.52 2.74 21.18
CA ASP A 269 -5.13 3.11 20.94
C ASP A 269 -4.56 2.39 19.71
N LEU A 270 -3.62 3.03 19.04
CA LEU A 270 -2.85 2.45 17.94
C LEU A 270 -1.40 2.28 18.38
N VAL A 271 -0.86 1.07 18.24
CA VAL A 271 0.51 0.74 18.57
C VAL A 271 1.21 0.16 17.35
N ILE A 272 2.34 0.75 16.95
CA ILE A 272 3.19 0.23 15.86
C ILE A 272 4.62 0.08 16.38
N ARG A 273 5.18 -1.13 16.29
CA ARG A 273 6.57 -1.44 16.63
C ARG A 273 7.30 -2.03 15.43
N THR A 274 8.26 -1.29 14.88
CA THR A 274 8.96 -1.68 13.64
C THR A 274 10.37 -1.10 13.56
N GLU A 275 11.25 -1.65 12.75
CA GLU A 275 12.51 -1.00 12.40
C GLU A 275 12.29 0.11 11.37
N GLN A 276 11.40 -0.09 10.40
CA GLN A 276 11.05 0.90 9.39
C GLN A 276 9.54 1.08 9.29
N LEU A 277 9.07 2.32 9.39
CA LEU A 277 7.69 2.72 9.11
C LEU A 277 7.67 3.70 7.94
N ASN A 278 7.09 3.28 6.81
CA ASN A 278 6.89 4.14 5.65
C ASN A 278 5.40 4.45 5.49
N ASN A 279 5.01 5.70 5.73
CA ASN A 279 3.68 6.23 5.46
C ASN A 279 3.76 7.20 4.28
N VAL A 280 3.48 6.72 3.08
CA VAL A 280 3.83 7.43 1.85
C VAL A 280 2.74 7.31 0.79
N ARG A 281 2.78 8.14 -0.24
CA ARG A 281 1.94 7.93 -1.42
C ARG A 281 2.43 6.73 -2.22
N GLN A 282 1.50 5.98 -2.81
CA GLN A 282 1.83 4.90 -3.75
C GLN A 282 2.52 5.47 -4.99
N THR A 283 2.05 6.62 -5.48
CA THR A 283 2.68 7.37 -6.57
C THR A 283 2.69 8.85 -6.25
N LEU A 284 3.88 9.45 -6.22
CA LEU A 284 4.07 10.89 -6.21
C LEU A 284 5.24 11.18 -7.15
N ALA A 285 4.99 11.92 -8.21
CA ALA A 285 6.00 12.32 -9.17
C ALA A 285 5.94 13.84 -9.34
N ILE A 286 7.10 14.47 -9.19
CA ILE A 286 7.29 15.91 -9.30
C ILE A 286 8.45 16.12 -10.27
N SER A 287 8.27 17.01 -11.23
CA SER A 287 9.25 17.27 -12.27
C SER A 287 9.47 18.76 -12.45
N ASP A 288 10.72 19.14 -12.67
CA ASP A 288 11.09 20.49 -13.08
C ASP A 288 11.01 20.62 -14.60
N GLN A 289 10.35 21.68 -15.05
CA GLN A 289 10.29 22.10 -16.44
C GLN A 289 11.00 23.44 -16.58
N ILE A 290 12.05 23.48 -17.39
CA ILE A 290 12.67 24.75 -17.79
C ILE A 290 11.71 25.43 -18.77
N GLU A 291 11.30 26.64 -18.44
CA GLU A 291 10.41 27.45 -19.28
C GLU A 291 11.21 28.54 -20.02
N PRO A 292 10.73 29.00 -21.18
CA PRO A 292 11.36 30.09 -21.91
C PRO A 292 11.53 31.34 -21.03
N VAL A 293 12.72 31.93 -21.12
CA VAL A 293 13.10 33.16 -20.41
C VAL A 293 13.17 34.33 -21.37
N ASP A 294 13.57 35.50 -20.86
CA ASP A 294 13.69 36.69 -21.68
C ASP A 294 14.98 36.69 -22.53
N GLN A 295 15.02 35.82 -23.53
CA GLN A 295 16.18 35.64 -24.41
C GLN A 295 16.59 36.95 -25.10
N GLU A 296 15.64 37.80 -25.43
CA GLU A 296 15.90 39.08 -26.09
C GLU A 296 16.54 40.09 -25.13
N GLY A 297 16.05 40.18 -23.88
CA GLY A 297 16.70 40.99 -22.85
C GLY A 297 18.10 40.47 -22.53
N MET A 298 18.25 39.14 -22.38
CA MET A 298 19.55 38.52 -22.13
C MET A 298 20.54 38.73 -23.27
N ARG A 299 20.07 38.72 -24.52
CA ARG A 299 20.88 39.10 -25.69
C ARG A 299 21.28 40.58 -25.58
N LEU A 300 20.30 41.46 -25.40
CA LEU A 300 20.49 42.91 -25.37
C LEU A 300 21.53 43.30 -24.30
N PHE A 301 21.37 42.85 -23.06
CA PHE A 301 22.25 43.24 -21.95
C PHE A 301 23.47 42.33 -21.72
N GLY A 302 23.41 41.03 -22.07
CA GLY A 302 24.42 40.03 -21.71
C GLY A 302 25.59 39.86 -22.67
N SER A 303 25.39 40.13 -23.97
CA SER A 303 26.45 39.99 -24.97
C SER A 303 26.38 41.02 -26.10
N VAL A 304 25.23 41.63 -26.38
CA VAL A 304 25.07 42.57 -27.50
C VAL A 304 25.37 44.03 -27.13
N PHE A 305 25.11 44.48 -25.89
CA PHE A 305 25.54 45.80 -25.39
C PHE A 305 26.89 45.80 -24.66
N ASN A 306 27.78 44.85 -24.96
CA ASN A 306 29.17 44.90 -24.48
C ASN A 306 30.02 45.68 -25.49
N ALA A 307 29.68 46.95 -25.68
CA ALA A 307 30.14 47.77 -26.79
C ALA A 307 31.66 48.02 -26.77
N TYR A 308 32.28 47.91 -25.58
CA TYR A 308 33.73 48.00 -25.40
C TYR A 308 34.49 46.73 -25.84
N LYS A 309 33.91 45.55 -25.63
CA LYS A 309 34.60 44.26 -25.85
C LYS A 309 34.64 43.82 -27.32
N ASN A 310 33.71 44.30 -28.15
CA ASN A 310 33.53 43.90 -29.55
C ASN A 310 34.10 44.88 -30.59
N GLY A 311 34.76 45.96 -30.16
CA GLY A 311 35.74 46.67 -30.98
C GLY A 311 35.26 47.62 -32.08
N ASP A 312 34.00 47.62 -32.55
CA ASP A 312 33.46 48.73 -33.37
C ASP A 312 31.93 48.66 -33.58
N ILE A 313 31.14 49.44 -32.82
CA ILE A 313 29.69 49.61 -33.09
C ILE A 313 29.43 50.57 -34.26
N LYS A 314 30.41 51.37 -34.70
CA LYS A 314 30.23 52.40 -35.76
C LYS A 314 29.69 51.82 -37.07
N ASN A 315 29.93 50.53 -37.32
CA ASN A 315 29.58 49.83 -38.56
C ASN A 315 28.36 48.90 -38.44
N ARG A 316 27.64 48.91 -37.30
CA ARG A 316 26.45 48.06 -37.06
C ARG A 316 25.16 48.88 -36.83
N GLN A 317 24.91 49.87 -37.69
CA GLN A 317 23.66 50.67 -37.66
C GLN A 317 22.39 49.81 -37.80
N ASP A 318 22.50 48.62 -38.40
CA ASP A 318 21.46 47.60 -38.52
C ASP A 318 20.98 47.12 -37.14
N LEU A 319 21.91 46.72 -36.27
CA LEU A 319 21.60 46.25 -34.92
C LEU A 319 21.09 47.38 -34.03
N TYR A 320 21.72 48.56 -34.12
CA TYR A 320 21.31 49.71 -33.32
C TYR A 320 19.85 50.11 -33.59
N LYS A 321 19.42 50.16 -34.86
CA LYS A 321 18.03 50.50 -35.20
C LYS A 321 17.04 49.42 -34.80
N GLU A 322 17.38 48.14 -34.97
CA GLU A 322 16.51 47.03 -34.56
C GLU A 322 16.35 46.98 -33.04
N ASP A 323 17.45 47.09 -32.28
CA ASP A 323 17.43 47.05 -30.82
C ASP A 323 16.71 48.28 -30.23
N MET A 324 16.92 49.46 -30.83
CA MET A 324 16.18 50.70 -30.52
C MET A 324 14.72 50.71 -31.00
N SER A 325 14.22 49.65 -31.62
CA SER A 325 12.78 49.49 -31.89
C SER A 325 12.04 48.65 -30.84
N LYS A 326 12.79 47.99 -29.93
CA LYS A 326 12.27 47.01 -28.95
C LYS A 326 12.58 47.37 -27.49
N TRP A 327 13.11 48.57 -27.26
CA TRP A 327 13.62 49.07 -25.98
C TRP A 327 12.55 49.30 -24.91
N GLU A 328 11.28 49.51 -25.30
CA GLU A 328 10.16 49.82 -24.39
C GLU A 328 9.92 48.77 -23.30
N LYS A 329 10.39 47.53 -23.50
CA LYS A 329 10.19 46.43 -22.55
C LYS A 329 11.09 46.48 -21.32
N TRP A 330 12.32 47.02 -21.43
CA TRP A 330 13.33 46.98 -20.35
C TRP A 330 13.88 48.34 -19.95
N LEU A 331 13.67 49.37 -20.75
CA LEU A 331 14.28 50.69 -20.61
C LEU A 331 13.20 51.77 -20.44
N LEU A 332 13.59 52.93 -19.89
CA LEU A 332 12.68 54.05 -19.69
C LEU A 332 12.21 54.65 -21.02
N PRO A 333 10.92 55.07 -21.11
CA PRO A 333 10.34 55.72 -22.27
C PRO A 333 11.18 56.90 -22.79
N CYS A 334 11.42 56.96 -24.10
CA CYS A 334 12.16 58.01 -24.79
C CYS A 334 11.76 58.06 -26.27
N THR A 335 11.98 59.20 -26.93
CA THR A 335 11.53 59.44 -28.31
C THR A 335 12.68 59.72 -29.28
N THR A 336 13.83 60.15 -28.76
CA THR A 336 15.04 60.41 -29.55
C THR A 336 16.20 59.57 -29.03
N SER A 337 17.18 59.26 -29.89
CA SER A 337 18.39 58.55 -29.48
C SER A 337 19.14 59.24 -28.33
N GLU A 338 19.06 60.57 -28.30
CA GLU A 338 19.67 61.43 -27.27
C GLU A 338 19.01 61.20 -25.91
N GLU A 339 17.69 61.31 -25.88
CA GLU A 339 16.86 61.07 -24.70
C GLU A 339 17.02 59.64 -24.18
N CYS A 340 17.01 58.65 -25.08
CA CYS A 340 17.16 57.24 -24.72
C CYS A 340 18.51 56.96 -24.07
N THR A 341 19.58 57.55 -24.60
CA THR A 341 20.93 57.40 -24.05
C THR A 341 21.02 58.02 -22.67
N TYR A 342 20.55 59.26 -22.52
CA TYR A 342 20.60 59.99 -21.26
C TYR A 342 19.76 59.34 -20.17
N ALA A 343 18.53 58.92 -20.49
CA ALA A 343 17.60 58.32 -19.55
C ALA A 343 18.08 56.96 -19.01
N ASN A 344 18.79 56.17 -19.82
CA ASN A 344 19.09 54.78 -19.50
C ASN A 344 20.54 54.48 -19.13
N ARG A 345 21.52 55.34 -19.48
CA ARG A 345 22.96 55.11 -19.19
C ARG A 345 23.35 55.11 -17.70
N HIS A 346 22.39 55.32 -16.81
CA HIS A 346 22.59 55.33 -15.36
C HIS A 346 21.73 54.28 -14.63
N LEU A 347 20.97 53.45 -15.36
CA LEU A 347 20.02 52.51 -14.79
C LEU A 347 20.58 51.08 -14.81
N ALA A 348 20.50 50.39 -13.68
CA ALA A 348 20.75 48.95 -13.63
C ALA A 348 19.44 48.18 -13.88
N ASN A 349 19.52 47.09 -14.63
CA ASN A 349 18.36 46.28 -15.03
C ASN A 349 18.51 44.84 -14.55
N TRP A 350 17.41 44.26 -14.08
CA TRP A 350 17.31 42.86 -13.69
C TRP A 350 16.58 42.09 -14.78
N ILE A 351 17.28 41.21 -15.48
CA ILE A 351 16.73 40.46 -16.61
C ILE A 351 16.55 39.00 -16.22
N LEU A 352 15.35 38.48 -16.46
CA LEU A 352 15.02 37.07 -16.22
C LEU A 352 15.85 36.18 -17.15
N ASP A 353 16.72 35.34 -16.57
CA ASP A 353 17.64 34.49 -17.32
C ASP A 353 17.39 32.99 -17.13
N GLU A 354 16.68 32.62 -16.06
CA GLU A 354 16.28 31.24 -15.80
C GLU A 354 14.87 31.22 -15.20
N ARG A 355 14.01 30.34 -15.72
CA ARG A 355 12.70 30.05 -15.18
C ARG A 355 12.53 28.54 -15.12
N VAL A 356 12.42 28.01 -13.91
CA VAL A 356 12.16 26.59 -13.65
C VAL A 356 10.81 26.47 -12.97
N ARG A 357 9.88 25.76 -13.63
CA ARG A 357 8.58 25.47 -13.06
C ARG A 357 8.51 24.02 -12.60
N THR A 358 8.38 23.83 -11.30
CA THR A 358 8.16 22.53 -10.67
C THR A 358 6.68 22.18 -10.76
N ARG A 359 6.35 21.00 -11.31
CA ARG A 359 4.97 20.53 -11.48
C ARG A 359 4.81 19.11 -10.94
N VAL A 360 3.62 18.83 -10.42
CA VAL A 360 3.22 17.48 -10.01
C VAL A 360 2.69 16.73 -11.24
N THR A 361 3.34 15.63 -11.60
CA THR A 361 3.00 14.83 -12.80
C THR A 361 2.20 13.58 -12.46
N SER A 362 2.29 13.09 -11.22
CA SER A 362 1.42 12.03 -10.71
C SER A 362 1.24 12.18 -9.20
N ASN A 363 0.03 11.90 -8.71
CA ASN A 363 -0.34 12.14 -7.33
C ASN A 363 -1.49 11.21 -6.91
N SER A 364 -1.16 10.09 -6.25
CA SER A 364 -2.16 9.23 -5.62
C SER A 364 -2.57 9.78 -4.26
N SER A 365 -3.71 9.36 -3.71
CA SER A 365 -4.20 9.82 -2.40
C SER A 365 -3.14 9.70 -1.28
N PRO A 366 -3.10 10.58 -0.28
CA PRO A 366 -2.16 10.45 0.85
C PRO A 366 -2.40 9.14 1.61
N ALA A 367 -1.34 8.55 2.17
CA ALA A 367 -1.50 7.50 3.16
C ALA A 367 -1.94 8.11 4.49
N ILE A 368 -2.77 7.38 5.24
CA ILE A 368 -3.30 7.84 6.52
C ILE A 368 -3.06 6.77 7.59
N ILE A 369 -2.38 7.15 8.66
CA ILE A 369 -2.33 6.40 9.91
C ILE A 369 -3.04 7.26 10.96
N ALA A 370 -4.15 6.78 11.52
CA ALA A 370 -4.94 7.56 12.48
C ALA A 370 -5.38 6.72 13.68
N SER A 371 -5.19 7.27 14.88
CA SER A 371 -5.70 6.69 16.12
C SER A 371 -6.98 7.39 16.60
N GLY A 372 -7.94 6.59 17.05
CA GLY A 372 -9.15 7.02 17.73
C GLY A 372 -8.95 7.48 19.17
N LYS A 373 -7.79 7.16 19.75
CA LYS A 373 -7.32 7.59 21.07
C LYS A 373 -5.85 7.97 20.97
N ASN A 374 -4.93 7.30 21.67
CA ASN A 374 -3.51 7.61 21.62
C ASN A 374 -2.81 6.81 20.51
N SER A 375 -1.71 7.35 19.99
CA SER A 375 -0.85 6.68 19.02
C SER A 375 0.53 6.47 19.62
N TYR A 376 1.01 5.22 19.66
CA TYR A 376 2.32 4.85 20.16
C TYR A 376 3.12 4.20 19.03
N ILE A 377 4.04 4.95 18.44
CA ILE A 377 4.86 4.46 17.33
C ILE A 377 6.32 4.36 17.79
N ASN A 378 6.82 3.14 17.87
CA ASN A 378 8.21 2.83 18.11
C ASN A 378 8.83 2.32 16.80
N ALA A 379 9.45 3.23 16.05
CA ALA A 379 10.01 2.96 14.73
C ALA A 379 11.51 3.28 14.73
N GLY A 380 12.38 2.37 14.30
CA GLY A 380 13.81 2.70 14.11
C GLY A 380 13.99 3.92 13.20
N SER A 381 13.31 3.89 12.04
CA SER A 381 13.11 5.02 11.14
C SER A 381 11.63 5.18 10.80
N LEU A 382 11.11 6.41 10.89
CA LEU A 382 9.78 6.79 10.46
C LEU A 382 9.87 7.79 9.30
N TRP A 383 9.29 7.42 8.16
CA TRP A 383 9.19 8.29 6.99
C TRP A 383 7.72 8.54 6.66
N ASN A 384 7.30 9.79 6.82
CA ASN A 384 5.99 10.30 6.45
C ASN A 384 6.14 11.23 5.24
N ASP A 385 5.84 10.74 4.04
CA ASP A 385 6.02 11.52 2.81
C ASP A 385 4.68 11.93 2.22
N ALA A 386 4.41 13.24 2.24
CA ALA A 386 3.19 13.83 1.70
C ALA A 386 1.92 13.12 2.18
N SER A 387 1.94 12.63 3.43
CA SER A 387 0.99 11.70 4.04
C SER A 387 0.70 12.11 5.49
N GLN A 388 -0.26 11.43 6.12
CA GLN A 388 -0.88 11.92 7.34
C GLN A 388 -0.70 10.93 8.50
N LEU A 389 -0.22 11.43 9.64
CA LEU A 389 -0.28 10.75 10.94
C LEU A 389 -1.22 11.53 11.86
N LYS A 390 -2.18 10.84 12.50
CA LYS A 390 -3.19 11.49 13.34
C LYS A 390 -3.43 10.73 14.64
N ALA A 391 -3.70 11.44 15.72
CA ALA A 391 -4.19 10.88 16.98
C ALA A 391 -5.23 11.82 17.61
N LYS A 392 -6.36 11.28 18.07
CA LYS A 392 -7.36 12.04 18.84
C LYS A 392 -6.95 12.29 20.30
N GLY A 393 -5.90 11.62 20.77
CA GLY A 393 -5.27 11.86 22.05
C GLY A 393 -3.79 12.17 21.85
N ASP A 394 -2.95 11.60 22.70
CA ASP A 394 -1.51 11.77 22.62
C ASP A 394 -0.90 10.98 21.45
N MET A 395 0.15 11.53 20.84
CA MET A 395 0.98 10.84 19.85
C MET A 395 2.40 10.75 20.38
N ILE A 396 2.87 9.54 20.68
CA ILE A 396 4.23 9.29 21.16
C ILE A 396 5.01 8.59 20.06
N LEU A 397 6.04 9.26 19.53
CA LEU A 397 6.96 8.73 18.54
C LEU A 397 8.33 8.49 19.18
N THR A 398 8.86 7.27 19.04
CA THR A 398 10.20 6.90 19.55
C THR A 398 10.99 6.18 18.46
N GLY A 399 12.28 6.47 18.34
CA GLY A 399 13.09 6.00 17.22
C GLY A 399 14.45 6.65 17.11
N ASN A 400 15.16 6.34 16.03
CA ASN A 400 16.45 6.97 15.70
C ASN A 400 16.27 8.14 14.72
N THR A 401 15.40 7.96 13.71
CA THR A 401 15.18 8.95 12.66
C THR A 401 13.69 9.15 12.39
N PHE A 402 13.31 10.41 12.26
CA PHE A 402 11.96 10.82 11.88
C PHE A 402 12.07 11.85 10.75
N SER A 403 11.33 11.63 9.66
CA SER A 403 11.23 12.54 8.54
C SER A 403 9.77 12.70 8.13
N SER A 404 9.28 13.94 8.16
CA SER A 404 7.98 14.31 7.58
C SER A 404 8.19 15.35 6.50
N ILE A 405 7.83 15.01 5.26
CA ILE A 405 8.17 15.79 4.07
C ILE A 405 6.88 16.27 3.39
N ASN A 406 6.87 17.54 3.05
CA ASN A 406 5.85 18.18 2.22
C ASN A 406 6.53 18.66 0.94
N HIS A 407 5.81 18.65 -0.18
CA HIS A 407 6.38 19.04 -1.46
C HIS A 407 5.72 20.31 -1.99
N ALA A 408 6.38 21.45 -1.82
CA ALA A 408 5.96 22.69 -2.44
C ALA A 408 6.35 22.69 -3.92
N PHE A 409 5.46 23.20 -4.76
CA PHE A 409 5.69 23.33 -6.19
C PHE A 409 5.22 24.71 -6.66
N GLY A 410 5.81 25.17 -7.76
CA GLY A 410 5.73 26.56 -8.17
C GLY A 410 6.81 26.90 -9.18
N THR A 411 6.99 28.19 -9.41
CA THR A 411 7.93 28.71 -10.39
C THR A 411 9.07 29.43 -9.67
N LYS A 412 10.29 28.94 -9.87
CA LYS A 412 11.53 29.61 -9.47
C LYS A 412 12.08 30.38 -10.66
N GLU A 413 12.27 31.67 -10.46
CA GLU A 413 12.86 32.57 -11.44
C GLU A 413 14.18 33.12 -10.92
N ARG A 414 15.19 33.19 -11.79
CA ARG A 414 16.46 33.87 -11.53
C ARG A 414 16.58 35.08 -12.45
N PHE A 415 17.03 36.17 -11.87
CA PHE A 415 17.30 37.42 -12.57
C PHE A 415 18.79 37.75 -12.49
N ASN A 416 19.37 38.16 -13.61
CA ASN A 416 20.73 38.69 -13.71
C ASN A 416 20.71 40.20 -13.71
N LYS A 417 21.60 40.82 -12.93
CA LYS A 417 21.74 42.27 -12.89
C LYS A 417 22.79 42.74 -13.89
N PHE A 418 22.35 43.63 -14.77
CA PHE A 418 23.17 44.37 -15.69
C PHE A 418 23.28 45.82 -15.24
N LYS A 419 24.48 46.38 -15.27
CA LYS A 419 24.71 47.80 -14.96
C LYS A 419 25.39 48.51 -16.14
N PRO A 420 25.26 49.83 -16.25
CA PRO A 420 25.94 50.59 -17.29
C PRO A 420 27.45 50.37 -17.25
N ASP A 421 28.07 50.18 -18.41
CA ASP A 421 29.51 50.02 -18.59
C ASP A 421 30.21 51.38 -18.46
N THR A 422 30.55 51.75 -17.23
CA THR A 422 31.15 53.06 -16.92
C THR A 422 32.45 53.29 -17.68
N GLU A 423 33.24 52.24 -17.94
CA GLU A 423 34.49 52.36 -18.69
C GLU A 423 34.24 52.71 -20.15
N ALA A 424 33.25 52.07 -20.79
CA ALA A 424 32.85 52.41 -22.16
C ALA A 424 32.38 53.87 -22.26
N TYR A 425 31.54 54.33 -21.34
CA TYR A 425 31.03 55.71 -21.38
C TYR A 425 32.12 56.76 -21.21
N ILE A 426 33.11 56.52 -20.34
CA ILE A 426 34.28 57.41 -20.21
C ILE A 426 35.04 57.51 -21.54
N GLN A 427 35.15 56.42 -22.30
CA GLN A 427 35.81 56.45 -23.62
C GLN A 427 34.98 57.18 -24.67
N TYR A 428 33.65 57.00 -24.66
CA TYR A 428 32.75 57.71 -25.58
C TYR A 428 32.80 59.23 -25.40
N GLU A 429 32.85 59.70 -24.15
CA GLU A 429 33.01 61.11 -23.84
C GLU A 429 34.32 61.67 -24.41
N LYS A 430 35.43 60.94 -24.29
CA LYS A 430 36.72 61.33 -24.87
C LYS A 430 36.71 61.39 -26.40
N LEU A 431 35.89 60.55 -27.04
CA LEU A 431 35.70 60.52 -28.50
C LEU A 431 34.73 61.60 -28.99
N GLY A 432 34.17 62.42 -28.09
CA GLY A 432 33.22 63.47 -28.45
C GLY A 432 31.87 62.92 -28.93
N TRP A 433 31.44 61.77 -28.42
CA TRP A 433 30.14 61.18 -28.73
C TRP A 433 29.14 61.59 -27.65
N PRO A 434 28.32 62.64 -27.84
CA PRO A 434 27.38 63.10 -26.81
C PRO A 434 26.29 62.07 -26.51
N TYR A 435 25.97 61.20 -27.49
CA TYR A 435 24.89 60.21 -27.40
C TYR A 435 25.35 58.84 -27.94
N PRO A 436 26.25 58.15 -27.22
CA PRO A 436 26.75 56.86 -27.65
C PRO A 436 25.66 55.77 -27.50
N PRO A 437 25.78 54.63 -28.21
CA PRO A 437 25.00 53.44 -27.90
C PRO A 437 25.10 53.12 -26.40
N LEU A 438 24.04 52.62 -25.76
CA LEU A 438 24.19 52.19 -24.37
C LEU A 438 25.20 51.05 -24.30
N SER A 439 25.78 50.83 -23.14
CA SER A 439 26.68 49.70 -22.88
C SER A 439 26.42 49.18 -21.48
N TYR A 440 26.36 47.87 -21.33
CA TYR A 440 26.07 47.21 -20.06
C TYR A 440 27.02 46.03 -19.81
N VAL A 441 27.30 45.80 -18.54
CA VAL A 441 28.08 44.64 -18.07
C VAL A 441 27.26 43.81 -17.10
N ASP A 442 27.36 42.48 -17.22
CA ASP A 442 26.89 41.56 -16.17
C ASP A 442 27.70 41.83 -14.90
N THR A 443 27.00 42.14 -13.82
CA THR A 443 27.63 42.39 -12.52
C THR A 443 28.06 41.10 -11.81
N GLY A 444 27.56 39.95 -12.25
CA GLY A 444 27.63 38.68 -11.52
C GLY A 444 26.59 38.57 -10.40
N GLU A 445 25.86 39.66 -10.07
CA GLU A 445 24.79 39.61 -9.07
C GLU A 445 23.56 38.87 -9.61
N ARG A 446 22.90 38.11 -8.73
CA ARG A 446 21.73 37.26 -9.04
C ARG A 446 20.63 37.52 -8.01
N ALA A 447 19.39 37.62 -8.47
CA ALA A 447 18.19 37.70 -7.63
C ALA A 447 17.26 36.54 -7.96
N PHE A 448 16.48 36.09 -6.98
CA PHE A 448 15.55 34.97 -7.15
C PHE A 448 14.14 35.39 -6.75
N ARG A 449 13.15 34.95 -7.53
CA ARG A 449 11.73 35.06 -7.18
C ARG A 449 11.12 33.67 -7.16
N TRP A 450 10.41 33.36 -6.07
CA TRP A 450 9.60 32.16 -5.98
C TRP A 450 8.12 32.53 -6.07
N SER A 451 7.44 31.95 -7.05
CA SER A 451 5.99 32.05 -7.22
C SER A 451 5.37 30.71 -6.82
N TYR A 452 4.61 30.71 -5.73
CA TYR A 452 4.01 29.50 -5.18
C TYR A 452 2.76 29.08 -5.96
N ASP A 453 2.74 27.85 -6.49
CA ASP A 453 1.57 27.27 -7.17
C ASP A 453 0.77 26.37 -6.21
N GLY A 454 1.44 25.67 -5.28
CA GLY A 454 0.78 24.79 -4.33
C GLY A 454 1.74 23.92 -3.51
N ILE A 455 1.15 23.06 -2.68
CA ILE A 455 1.88 22.10 -1.84
C ILE A 455 1.14 20.76 -1.84
N ILE A 456 1.89 19.67 -1.96
CA ILE A 456 1.40 18.34 -1.62
C ILE A 456 1.72 18.11 -0.15
N ASP A 457 0.68 18.26 0.65
CA ASP A 457 0.82 18.33 2.09
C ASP A 457 0.95 16.94 2.73
N GLY A 458 1.79 16.90 3.75
CA GLY A 458 1.97 15.84 4.72
C GLY A 458 1.91 16.47 6.11
N GLY A 459 1.49 15.70 7.10
CA GLY A 459 1.23 16.28 8.40
C GLY A 459 1.14 15.28 9.52
N MET A 460 1.36 15.82 10.71
CA MET A 460 1.13 15.12 11.97
C MET A 460 0.22 15.97 12.83
N VAL A 461 -0.83 15.36 13.36
CA VAL A 461 -1.78 16.03 14.24
C VAL A 461 -2.05 15.14 15.44
N ALA A 462 -1.85 15.67 16.63
CA ALA A 462 -2.34 15.10 17.88
C ALA A 462 -3.29 16.12 18.51
N ASP A 463 -4.48 15.69 18.89
CA ASP A 463 -5.40 16.56 19.65
C ASP A 463 -4.95 16.68 21.13
N GLY A 464 -4.13 15.73 21.60
CA GLY A 464 -3.41 15.77 22.88
C GLY A 464 -1.95 16.25 22.70
N ASN A 465 -1.04 15.64 23.45
CA ASN A 465 0.39 15.94 23.36
C ASN A 465 1.03 15.22 22.16
N LEU A 466 1.99 15.88 21.53
CA LEU A 466 2.88 15.32 20.51
C LEU A 466 4.32 15.27 21.01
#